data_AF-A0A9P1D4G3-F1
#
_entry.id   AF-A0A9P1D4G3-F1
#
_cell.length_a   1.000
_cell.length_b   1.000
_cell.length_c   1.000
_cell.angle_alpha   90.00
_cell.angle_beta   90.00
_cell.angle_gamma   90.00
#
_symmetry.space_group_name_H-M   'P 1'
#
loop_
_entity.id
_entity.type
_entity.pdbx_description
1 polymer ?
#
loop_
_entity_poly.entity_id
_entity_poly.type
_entity_poly.pdbx_seq_one_letter_code
_entity_poly.pdbx_strand_id
1 'polypeptide(L)'
;MHVNGEPMYVSAQREPKEPLYITILDGRVQPTLALDELSFNGGQDSWGVGNGSESAQPGNCLQRGSPASSRRSASTSTTCSGPVDEPEDHGQIGGLPSTPVRLIWCEGNPDKRKEQMQACASQLSLSPRHFGSPSSFTRWYFEQTGPGQVAKLGPVLVVGWREAKPCGAAIKAALTGNMEGLRNDCKRPQLSQQVRAVRVMIILADSSTQGRKVRDWIKSEDFLSKIMQFRVIVDVDNLGSVLREFL
;
A
#
# COMPACT_ATOMS: atom_id res chain seq x y z
N MET A 1 -24.70 -19.38 -42.13
CA MET A 1 -25.66 -19.16 -41.04
C MET A 1 -25.06 -18.11 -40.11
N HIS A 2 -25.58 -16.88 -40.14
CA HIS A 2 -25.16 -15.81 -39.22
C HIS A 2 -26.01 -15.93 -37.96
N VAL A 3 -25.38 -16.18 -36.82
CA VAL A 3 -26.06 -16.20 -35.51
C VAL A 3 -25.91 -14.80 -34.92
N ASN A 4 -26.98 -14.01 -34.98
CA ASN A 4 -27.06 -12.72 -34.29
C ASN A 4 -27.21 -12.98 -32.80
N GLY A 5 -26.12 -12.92 -32.04
CA GLY A 5 -26.15 -12.98 -30.58
C GLY A 5 -26.39 -11.61 -29.99
N GLU A 6 -27.59 -11.34 -29.49
CA GLU A 6 -27.84 -10.16 -28.66
C GLU A 6 -27.19 -10.32 -27.27
N PRO A 7 -26.58 -9.25 -26.71
CA PRO A 7 -26.02 -9.29 -25.36
C PRO A 7 -27.13 -9.39 -24.31
N MET A 8 -27.11 -10.46 -23.51
CA MET A 8 -27.99 -10.61 -22.35
C MET A 8 -27.45 -9.79 -21.16
N TYR A 9 -28.26 -8.87 -20.65
CA TYR A 9 -27.99 -8.15 -19.41
C TYR A 9 -28.66 -8.87 -18.24
N VAL A 10 -27.87 -9.31 -17.26
CA VAL A 10 -28.37 -9.89 -16.01
C VAL A 10 -28.32 -8.82 -14.93
N SER A 11 -29.47 -8.26 -14.56
CA SER A 11 -29.60 -7.31 -13.46
C SER A 11 -29.79 -8.07 -12.14
N ALA A 12 -28.84 -7.96 -11.21
CA ALA A 12 -28.97 -8.53 -9.87
C ALA A 12 -29.91 -7.64 -9.02
N GLN A 13 -31.03 -8.19 -8.54
CA GLN A 13 -32.03 -7.44 -7.75
C GLN A 13 -31.67 -7.22 -6.27
N ARG A 14 -30.48 -7.67 -5.82
CA ARG A 14 -30.00 -7.43 -4.44
C ARG A 14 -28.49 -7.21 -4.44
N GLU A 15 -28.03 -6.22 -3.68
CA GLU A 15 -26.61 -6.02 -3.42
C GLU A 15 -26.03 -7.27 -2.76
N PRO A 16 -25.12 -8.00 -3.43
CA PRO A 16 -24.48 -9.16 -2.82
C PRO A 16 -23.48 -8.65 -1.76
N LYS A 17 -23.57 -9.22 -0.54
CA LYS A 17 -22.65 -8.92 0.57
C LYS A 17 -21.19 -9.31 0.27
N GLU A 18 -20.95 -10.07 -0.79
CA GLU A 18 -19.63 -10.55 -1.20
C GLU A 18 -19.46 -10.39 -2.72
N PRO A 19 -18.25 -10.07 -3.21
CA PRO A 19 -18.00 -9.90 -4.64
C PRO A 19 -18.15 -11.24 -5.38
N LEU A 20 -19.11 -11.29 -6.29
CA LEU A 20 -19.41 -12.47 -7.09
C LEU A 20 -18.62 -12.38 -8.41
N TYR A 21 -17.71 -13.32 -8.64
CA TYR A 21 -16.93 -13.38 -9.87
C TYR A 21 -17.66 -14.26 -10.89
N ILE A 22 -17.79 -13.72 -12.10
CA ILE A 22 -18.40 -14.43 -13.22
C ILE A 22 -17.28 -14.87 -14.15
N THR A 23 -17.13 -16.18 -14.31
CA THR A 23 -16.18 -16.76 -15.26
C THR A 23 -16.96 -17.35 -16.43
N ILE A 24 -16.56 -17.04 -17.66
CA ILE A 24 -17.13 -17.62 -18.87
C ILE A 24 -16.14 -18.63 -19.43
N LEU A 25 -16.48 -19.91 -19.35
CA LEU A 25 -15.73 -21.02 -19.93
C LEU A 25 -16.63 -21.74 -20.92
N ASP A 26 -16.17 -21.93 -22.15
CA ASP A 26 -16.88 -22.63 -23.24
C ASP A 26 -18.31 -22.11 -23.50
N GLY A 27 -18.50 -20.79 -23.41
CA GLY A 27 -19.81 -20.16 -23.61
C GLY A 27 -20.82 -20.42 -22.49
N ARG A 28 -20.40 -21.03 -21.38
CA ARG A 28 -21.23 -21.21 -20.18
C ARG A 28 -20.77 -20.27 -19.08
N VAL A 29 -21.73 -19.55 -18.51
CA VAL A 29 -21.53 -18.67 -17.36
C VAL A 29 -21.59 -19.52 -16.09
N GLN A 30 -20.50 -19.56 -15.32
CA GLN A 30 -20.49 -20.22 -14.01
C GLN A 30 -20.17 -19.21 -12.90
N PRO A 31 -21.02 -19.12 -11.86
CA PRO A 31 -20.70 -18.36 -10.65
C PRO A 31 -19.73 -19.16 -9.79
N THR A 32 -18.56 -18.60 -9.50
CA THR A 32 -17.57 -19.23 -8.61
C THR A 32 -17.53 -18.47 -7.28
N LEU A 33 -17.81 -19.15 -6.17
CA LEU A 33 -17.63 -18.59 -4.83
C LEU A 33 -16.14 -18.57 -4.49
N ALA A 34 -15.66 -17.43 -4.01
CA ALA A 34 -14.26 -17.19 -3.72
C ALA A 34 -13.86 -17.85 -2.39
N LEU A 35 -13.70 -19.18 -2.35
CA LEU A 35 -12.97 -19.92 -1.31
C LEU A 35 -13.02 -21.42 -1.63
N ASP A 36 -12.19 -21.87 -2.55
CA ASP A 36 -11.51 -23.15 -2.34
C ASP A 36 -10.29 -23.30 -3.26
N GLU A 37 -9.33 -24.07 -2.75
CA GLU A 37 -8.07 -24.46 -3.37
C GLU A 37 -6.95 -23.42 -3.37
N LEU A 38 -5.90 -23.70 -2.58
CA LEU A 38 -4.53 -23.88 -3.10
C LEU A 38 -3.66 -24.49 -1.99
N SER A 39 -3.64 -25.83 -1.94
CA SER A 39 -2.55 -26.60 -1.34
C SER A 39 -1.44 -26.69 -2.40
N PHE A 40 -0.45 -25.80 -2.34
CA PHE A 40 0.68 -25.84 -3.27
C PHE A 40 2.01 -25.87 -2.52
N ASN A 41 2.70 -27.00 -2.60
CA ASN A 41 4.07 -27.21 -2.10
C ASN A 41 5.06 -26.44 -2.99
N GLY A 42 5.45 -25.24 -2.56
CA GLY A 42 6.46 -24.42 -3.22
C GLY A 42 7.85 -24.63 -2.60
N GLY A 43 8.77 -25.18 -3.41
CA GLY A 43 10.18 -25.36 -3.09
C GLY A 43 10.90 -24.05 -2.75
N GLN A 44 11.79 -24.15 -1.77
CA GLN A 44 12.48 -23.05 -1.11
C GLN A 44 13.79 -22.75 -1.85
N ASP A 45 13.74 -21.90 -2.89
CA ASP A 45 14.96 -21.44 -3.55
C ASP A 45 15.61 -20.31 -2.74
N SER A 46 16.68 -20.69 -2.05
CA SER A 46 17.54 -19.87 -1.21
C SER A 46 18.23 -18.79 -2.05
N TRP A 47 17.83 -17.54 -1.82
CA TRP A 47 18.55 -16.38 -2.34
C TRP A 47 19.88 -16.25 -1.60
N GLY A 48 20.97 -16.55 -2.30
CA GLY A 48 22.33 -16.44 -1.80
C GLY A 48 22.56 -15.13 -1.05
N VAL A 49 22.67 -15.25 0.27
CA VAL A 49 23.26 -14.25 1.15
C VAL A 49 24.73 -14.16 0.75
N GLY A 50 25.14 -13.04 0.18
CA GLY A 50 26.55 -12.75 -0.01
C GLY A 50 27.22 -12.72 1.36
N ASN A 51 28.02 -13.73 1.67
CA ASN A 51 28.94 -13.74 2.80
C ASN A 51 30.06 -12.72 2.53
N GLY A 52 29.78 -11.45 2.82
CA GLY A 52 30.82 -10.47 3.12
C GLY A 52 31.22 -10.65 4.58
N SER A 53 32.33 -11.33 4.82
CA SER A 53 32.96 -11.44 6.13
C SER A 53 33.53 -10.08 6.55
N GLU A 54 32.67 -9.21 7.09
CA GLU A 54 33.08 -7.99 7.78
C GLU A 54 33.10 -8.28 9.29
N SER A 55 34.30 -8.45 9.84
CA SER A 55 34.54 -8.60 11.28
C SER A 55 34.22 -7.29 12.00
N ALA A 56 32.94 -7.10 12.35
CA ALA A 56 32.50 -6.04 13.25
C ALA A 56 32.59 -6.51 14.71
N GLN A 57 33.43 -5.84 15.49
CA GLN A 57 33.53 -6.03 16.93
C GLN A 57 32.20 -5.68 17.62
N PRO A 58 31.79 -6.41 18.68
CA PRO A 58 30.62 -6.06 19.48
C PRO A 58 30.91 -4.82 20.34
N GLY A 59 30.43 -3.66 19.90
CA GLY A 59 30.35 -2.46 20.72
C GLY A 59 29.23 -2.61 21.77
N ASN A 60 29.62 -2.76 23.03
CA ASN A 60 28.74 -2.76 24.19
C ASN A 60 27.88 -1.49 24.25
N CYS A 61 26.59 -1.61 23.96
CA CYS A 61 25.59 -0.60 24.34
C CYS A 61 25.33 -0.70 25.85
N LEU A 62 26.10 0.07 26.62
CA LEU A 62 25.85 0.33 28.04
C LEU A 62 24.45 0.92 28.22
N GLN A 63 23.56 0.13 28.83
CA GLN A 63 22.30 0.60 29.39
C GLN A 63 22.60 1.58 30.52
N ARG A 64 22.40 2.87 30.28
CA ARG A 64 22.35 3.88 31.32
C ARG A 64 20.90 4.02 31.77
N GLY A 65 20.56 3.31 32.84
CA GLY A 65 19.32 3.52 33.57
C GLY A 65 19.30 4.89 34.22
N SER A 66 18.12 5.52 34.24
CA SER A 66 17.77 6.55 35.21
C SER A 66 16.24 6.65 35.35
N PRO A 67 15.75 7.08 36.52
CA PRO A 67 14.53 6.56 37.11
C PRO A 67 13.31 7.48 36.96
N ALA A 68 12.20 6.94 37.46
CA ALA A 68 10.86 7.50 37.58
C ALA A 68 10.74 9.01 37.86
N SER A 69 9.74 9.62 37.22
CA SER A 69 9.01 10.73 37.83
C SER A 69 7.52 10.64 37.51
N SER A 70 6.80 10.35 38.59
CA SER A 70 5.36 10.48 38.76
C SER A 70 4.94 11.95 38.65
N ARG A 71 3.88 12.24 37.88
CA ARG A 71 2.98 13.38 38.13
C ARG A 71 1.59 13.04 37.62
N ARG A 72 0.71 12.72 38.57
CA ARG A 72 -0.75 12.80 38.42
C ARG A 72 -1.13 14.25 38.21
N SER A 73 -2.08 14.50 37.31
CA SER A 73 -2.95 15.67 37.39
C SER A 73 -4.34 15.23 36.97
N ALA A 74 -5.20 15.13 37.98
CA ALA A 74 -6.64 15.02 37.82
C ALA A 74 -7.16 16.40 37.39
N SER A 75 -8.09 16.44 36.44
CA SER A 75 -8.88 17.64 36.21
C SER A 75 -10.32 17.24 35.99
N THR A 76 -11.13 17.95 36.76
CA THR A 76 -12.51 17.74 37.15
C THR A 76 -13.49 17.99 36.03
N SER A 77 -14.53 17.17 36.04
CA SER A 77 -15.78 17.24 35.31
C SER A 77 -16.49 18.59 35.54
N THR A 78 -17.07 19.15 34.49
CA THR A 78 -18.18 20.11 34.62
C THR A 78 -19.17 19.84 33.50
N THR A 79 -20.27 19.19 33.87
CA THR A 79 -21.47 18.98 33.06
C THR A 79 -22.34 20.22 33.14
N CYS A 80 -22.71 20.78 31.97
CA CYS A 80 -23.73 21.82 31.85
C CYS A 80 -24.84 21.25 30.96
N SER A 81 -25.96 20.88 31.55
CA SER A 81 -27.19 20.54 30.83
C SER A 81 -27.94 21.81 30.50
N GLY A 82 -28.12 22.11 29.21
CA GLY A 82 -29.01 23.16 28.73
C GLY A 82 -29.93 22.58 27.64
N PRO A 83 -31.25 22.85 27.67
CA PRO A 83 -32.18 22.46 26.62
C PRO A 83 -32.23 23.59 25.57
N VAL A 84 -31.94 23.30 24.30
CA VAL A 84 -32.20 24.26 23.20
C VAL A 84 -32.65 23.49 21.96
N ASP A 85 -33.79 23.93 21.45
CA ASP A 85 -34.58 23.47 20.32
C ASP A 85 -33.80 22.97 19.09
N GLU A 86 -34.26 21.85 18.53
CA GLU A 86 -33.83 21.31 17.24
C GLU A 86 -34.53 22.05 16.08
N PRO A 87 -33.81 22.83 15.25
CA PRO A 87 -34.30 23.21 13.94
C PRO A 87 -34.16 22.02 12.98
N GLU A 88 -35.26 21.62 12.34
CA GLU A 88 -35.30 20.67 11.24
C GLU A 88 -34.58 21.25 10.01
N ASP A 89 -33.24 21.13 9.99
CA ASP A 89 -32.40 21.52 8.86
C ASP A 89 -32.53 20.48 7.74
N HIS A 90 -33.00 20.95 6.59
CA HIS A 90 -33.21 20.15 5.39
C HIS A 90 -31.85 19.71 4.84
N GLY A 91 -31.53 18.43 5.07
CA GLY A 91 -30.29 17.75 4.74
C GLY A 91 -29.73 18.10 3.36
N GLN A 92 -28.82 19.07 3.34
CA GLN A 92 -27.79 19.14 2.33
C GLN A 92 -26.87 17.94 2.55
N ILE A 93 -26.92 16.99 1.64
CA ILE A 93 -25.94 15.90 1.53
C ILE A 93 -24.59 16.58 1.31
N GLY A 94 -23.88 16.85 2.41
CA GLY A 94 -22.57 17.48 2.41
C GLY A 94 -21.63 16.61 1.59
N GLY A 95 -21.28 17.07 0.40
CA GLY A 95 -20.30 16.43 -0.45
C GLY A 95 -19.03 16.19 0.36
N LEU A 96 -18.69 14.92 0.58
CA LEU A 96 -17.49 14.54 1.30
C LEU A 96 -16.31 15.29 0.65
N PRO A 97 -15.50 16.06 1.39
CA PRO A 97 -14.40 16.80 0.81
C PRO A 97 -13.47 15.82 0.09
N SER A 98 -13.41 15.92 -1.24
CA SER A 98 -12.51 15.15 -2.09
C SER A 98 -11.09 15.41 -1.61
N THR A 99 -10.53 14.46 -0.87
CA THR A 99 -9.18 14.62 -0.36
C THR A 99 -8.21 14.48 -1.53
N PRO A 100 -7.27 15.42 -1.68
CA PRO A 100 -6.36 15.43 -2.82
C PRO A 100 -5.53 14.14 -2.83
N VAL A 101 -5.49 13.51 -4.00
CA VAL A 101 -4.74 12.28 -4.21
C VAL A 101 -3.24 12.56 -4.01
N ARG A 102 -2.58 11.72 -3.20
CA ARG A 102 -1.15 11.88 -2.88
C ARG A 102 -0.32 10.84 -3.63
N LEU A 103 0.68 11.31 -4.38
CA LEU A 103 1.69 10.42 -4.98
C LEU A 103 2.72 10.06 -3.91
N ILE A 104 2.94 8.77 -3.66
CA ILE A 104 3.99 8.32 -2.74
C ILE A 104 5.19 7.86 -3.55
N TRP A 105 6.39 8.31 -3.20
CA TRP A 105 7.64 7.93 -3.88
C TRP A 105 8.67 7.39 -2.89
N CYS A 106 9.20 6.18 -3.11
CA CYS A 106 10.26 5.62 -2.29
C CYS A 106 11.46 5.15 -3.13
N GLU A 107 12.55 5.88 -3.07
CA GLU A 107 13.75 5.60 -3.85
C GLU A 107 14.99 6.06 -3.07
N GLY A 108 16.00 5.20 -2.96
CA GLY A 108 17.20 5.45 -2.17
C GLY A 108 18.09 6.56 -2.68
N ASN A 109 17.99 6.90 -3.97
CA ASN A 109 18.75 7.98 -4.59
C ASN A 109 17.79 8.94 -5.32
N PRO A 110 17.15 9.88 -4.60
CA PRO A 110 16.22 10.83 -5.21
C PRO A 110 16.89 11.68 -6.28
N ASP A 111 18.16 12.06 -6.12
CA ASP A 111 18.79 13.08 -6.95
C ASP A 111 18.80 12.71 -8.43
N LYS A 112 18.84 11.41 -8.75
CA LYS A 112 18.76 10.92 -10.12
C LYS A 112 17.42 11.18 -10.81
N ARG A 113 16.32 11.19 -10.05
CA ARG A 113 14.95 11.20 -10.59
C ARG A 113 14.04 12.27 -9.98
N LYS A 114 14.60 13.17 -9.16
CA LYS A 114 13.85 14.17 -8.39
C LYS A 114 13.11 15.15 -9.31
N GLU A 115 13.76 15.59 -10.37
CA GLU A 115 13.16 16.49 -11.37
C GLU A 115 11.98 15.82 -12.07
N GLN A 116 12.12 14.56 -12.46
CA GLN A 116 11.05 13.77 -13.10
C GLN A 116 9.88 13.55 -12.14
N MET A 117 10.14 13.20 -10.87
CA MET A 117 9.10 13.10 -9.84
C MET A 117 8.33 14.42 -9.70
N GLN A 118 9.05 15.55 -9.60
CA GLN A 118 8.43 16.87 -9.46
C GLN A 118 7.65 17.26 -10.72
N ALA A 119 8.17 16.97 -11.91
CA ALA A 119 7.50 17.20 -13.18
C ALA A 119 6.20 16.39 -13.29
N CYS A 120 6.23 15.08 -13.02
CA CYS A 120 5.03 14.24 -13.02
C CYS A 120 4.01 14.70 -11.99
N ALA A 121 4.44 15.02 -10.76
CA ALA A 121 3.53 15.49 -9.73
C ALA A 121 2.88 16.83 -10.10
N SER A 122 3.65 17.75 -10.69
CA SER A 122 3.14 19.06 -11.15
C SER A 122 2.14 18.91 -12.31
N GLN A 123 2.44 18.06 -13.30
CA GLN A 123 1.55 17.80 -14.43
C GLN A 123 0.21 17.21 -14.01
N LEU A 124 0.19 16.42 -12.94
CA LEU A 124 -1.00 15.74 -12.42
C LEU A 124 -1.64 16.48 -11.23
N SER A 125 -1.13 17.67 -10.88
CA SER A 125 -1.58 18.45 -9.71
C SER A 125 -1.58 17.65 -8.40
N LEU A 126 -0.61 16.74 -8.24
CA LEU A 126 -0.45 15.89 -7.06
C LEU A 126 0.57 16.50 -6.11
N SER A 127 0.38 16.32 -4.80
CA SER A 127 1.43 16.57 -3.82
C SER A 127 2.26 15.29 -3.62
N PRO A 128 3.53 15.24 -4.08
CA PRO A 128 4.35 14.05 -3.92
C PRO A 128 4.90 13.99 -2.49
N ARG A 129 4.92 12.79 -1.90
CA ARG A 129 5.63 12.52 -0.65
C ARG A 129 6.77 11.54 -0.91
N HIS A 130 8.00 12.03 -0.76
CA HIS A 130 9.21 11.27 -1.02
C HIS A 130 9.79 10.64 0.26
N PHE A 131 10.29 9.41 0.11
CA PHE A 131 11.02 8.66 1.12
C PHE A 131 12.36 8.20 0.55
N GLY A 132 13.46 8.70 1.13
CA GLY A 132 14.81 8.30 0.75
C GLY A 132 15.24 6.90 1.21
N SER A 133 14.37 6.16 1.92
CA SER A 133 14.66 4.77 2.29
C SER A 133 13.38 3.98 2.60
N PRO A 134 13.39 2.65 2.38
CA PRO A 134 12.26 1.80 2.74
C PRO A 134 11.89 1.88 4.21
N SER A 135 12.87 1.98 5.12
CA SER A 135 12.60 2.10 6.56
C SER A 135 11.82 3.36 6.91
N SER A 136 12.13 4.50 6.26
CA SER A 136 11.39 5.74 6.47
C SER A 136 9.97 5.65 5.95
N PHE A 137 9.80 5.01 4.77
CA PHE A 137 8.49 4.68 4.24
C PHE A 137 7.70 3.76 5.19
N THR A 138 8.30 2.68 5.70
CA THR A 138 7.64 1.73 6.62
C THR A 138 7.14 2.42 7.88
N ARG A 139 7.99 3.22 8.55
CA ARG A 139 7.58 3.96 9.76
C ARG A 139 6.40 4.87 9.46
N TRP A 140 6.53 5.71 8.44
CA TRP A 140 5.46 6.61 8.04
C TRP A 140 4.18 5.86 7.69
N TYR A 141 4.27 4.78 6.93
CA TYR A 141 3.11 3.97 6.51
C TYR A 141 2.40 3.36 7.73
N PHE A 142 3.16 2.93 8.75
CA PHE A 142 2.61 2.34 9.97
C PHE A 142 2.06 3.38 10.94
N GLU A 143 2.46 4.65 10.83
CA GLU A 143 1.89 5.75 11.61
C GLU A 143 0.49 6.16 11.13
N GLN A 144 0.02 5.66 9.98
CA GLN A 144 -1.25 6.08 9.38
C GLN A 144 -2.50 5.45 10.05
N THR A 145 -2.44 5.12 11.34
CA THR A 145 -3.42 4.29 12.10
C THR A 145 -4.78 4.94 12.38
N GLY A 146 -5.25 5.85 11.54
CA GLY A 146 -6.58 6.44 11.65
C GLY A 146 -7.55 5.82 10.63
N PRO A 147 -8.72 5.29 11.02
CA PRO A 147 -9.73 4.76 10.08
C PRO A 147 -10.16 5.77 8.99
N GLY A 148 -9.93 7.07 9.19
CA GLY A 148 -10.14 8.13 8.19
C GLY A 148 -8.90 8.67 7.48
N GLN A 149 -7.67 8.30 7.88
CA GLN A 149 -6.44 8.76 7.19
C GLN A 149 -6.02 7.81 6.07
N VAL A 150 -6.33 6.54 6.22
CA VAL A 150 -5.93 5.48 5.30
C VAL A 150 -6.64 5.61 3.94
N ALA A 151 -7.92 5.98 3.92
CA ALA A 151 -8.65 6.29 2.68
C ALA A 151 -8.10 7.53 1.93
N LYS A 152 -7.27 8.34 2.59
CA LYS A 152 -6.66 9.57 2.05
C LYS A 152 -5.24 9.36 1.53
N LEU A 153 -4.68 8.17 1.72
CA LEU A 153 -3.40 7.79 1.14
C LEU A 153 -3.66 7.48 -0.33
N GLY A 154 -2.97 8.20 -1.22
CA GLY A 154 -3.23 8.05 -2.64
C GLY A 154 -2.96 6.62 -3.11
N PRO A 155 -3.61 6.19 -4.21
CA PRO A 155 -3.63 4.80 -4.61
C PRO A 155 -2.28 4.32 -5.14
N VAL A 156 -1.35 5.24 -5.46
CA VAL A 156 -0.12 4.93 -6.19
C VAL A 156 1.13 5.15 -5.35
N LEU A 157 1.89 4.08 -5.18
CA LEU A 157 3.26 4.07 -4.69
C LEU A 157 4.22 3.87 -5.86
N VAL A 158 5.12 4.81 -6.09
CA VAL A 158 6.24 4.69 -7.02
C VAL A 158 7.49 4.31 -6.23
N VAL A 159 8.23 3.31 -6.68
CA VAL A 159 9.47 2.86 -6.02
C VAL A 159 10.60 2.58 -6.99
N GLY A 160 11.83 2.69 -6.50
CA GLY A 160 12.99 2.09 -7.17
C GLY A 160 12.98 0.56 -7.09
N TRP A 161 13.64 -0.11 -8.04
CA TRP A 161 13.66 -1.58 -8.08
C TRP A 161 14.28 -2.22 -6.83
N ARG A 162 15.24 -1.56 -6.16
CA ARG A 162 15.86 -2.04 -4.91
C ARG A 162 14.93 -1.85 -3.71
N GLU A 163 14.11 -0.82 -3.75
CA GLU A 163 13.14 -0.47 -2.70
C GLU A 163 11.83 -1.24 -2.85
N ALA A 164 11.56 -1.84 -4.01
CA ALA A 164 10.30 -2.53 -4.28
C ALA A 164 10.00 -3.66 -3.30
N LYS A 165 10.95 -4.58 -3.11
CA LYS A 165 10.79 -5.70 -2.19
C LYS A 165 10.56 -5.26 -0.73
N PRO A 166 11.41 -4.40 -0.11
CA PRO A 166 11.18 -3.99 1.27
C PRO A 166 9.93 -3.13 1.44
N CYS A 167 9.53 -2.31 0.46
CA CYS A 167 8.27 -1.56 0.53
C CYS A 167 7.05 -2.50 0.41
N GLY A 168 7.10 -3.49 -0.48
CA GLY A 168 6.06 -4.52 -0.59
C GLY A 168 5.91 -5.34 0.69
N ALA A 169 7.03 -5.71 1.33
CA ALA A 169 7.01 -6.38 2.63
C ALA A 169 6.35 -5.50 3.72
N ALA A 170 6.61 -4.19 3.73
CA ALA A 170 5.98 -3.26 4.67
C ALA A 170 4.46 -3.20 4.45
N ILE A 171 4.01 -3.12 3.20
CA ILE A 171 2.58 -3.16 2.87
C ILE A 171 1.96 -4.48 3.32
N LYS A 172 2.59 -5.62 3.00
CA LYS A 172 2.13 -6.96 3.43
C LYS A 172 1.98 -7.02 4.95
N ALA A 173 2.99 -6.57 5.69
CA ALA A 173 2.99 -6.56 7.14
C ALA A 173 1.86 -5.69 7.73
N ALA A 174 1.63 -4.50 7.17
CA ALA A 174 0.52 -3.65 7.59
C ALA A 174 -0.86 -4.27 7.35
N LEU A 175 -0.98 -5.17 6.37
CA LEU A 175 -2.24 -5.83 6.02
C LEU A 175 -2.48 -7.12 6.79
N THR A 176 -1.42 -7.88 7.06
CA THR A 176 -1.54 -9.18 7.76
C THR A 176 -1.27 -9.07 9.26
N GLY A 177 -0.62 -8.00 9.70
CA GLY A 177 -0.03 -7.89 11.04
C GLY A 177 1.28 -8.66 11.21
N ASN A 178 1.74 -9.42 10.21
CA ASN A 178 2.98 -10.19 10.31
C ASN A 178 4.20 -9.32 9.96
N MET A 179 5.08 -9.13 10.94
CA MET A 179 6.28 -8.29 10.83
C MET A 179 7.53 -9.04 10.35
N GLU A 180 7.43 -10.36 10.14
CA GLU A 180 8.51 -11.20 9.62
C GLU A 180 8.96 -10.73 8.24
N GLY A 181 10.27 -10.75 8.01
CA GLY A 181 10.87 -10.30 6.75
C GLY A 181 11.09 -8.79 6.65
N LEU A 182 10.60 -7.99 7.60
CA LEU A 182 11.02 -6.61 7.74
C LEU A 182 12.37 -6.51 8.45
N ARG A 183 13.24 -5.59 8.00
CA ARG A 183 14.49 -5.28 8.71
C ARG A 183 14.19 -4.87 10.16
N ASN A 184 14.99 -5.29 11.13
CA ASN A 184 14.82 -4.82 12.51
C ASN A 184 14.97 -3.29 12.59
N ASP A 185 14.00 -2.63 13.22
CA ASP A 185 13.94 -1.18 13.36
C ASP A 185 13.29 -0.81 14.70
N CYS A 186 14.11 -0.33 15.64
CA CYS A 186 13.66 0.01 17.00
C CYS A 186 12.72 1.22 17.05
N LYS A 187 12.63 2.00 15.97
CA LYS A 187 11.74 3.17 15.88
C LYS A 187 10.42 2.85 15.18
N ARG A 188 10.16 1.58 14.86
CA ARG A 188 8.94 1.18 14.16
C ARG A 188 7.75 1.19 15.13
N PRO A 189 6.63 1.87 14.79
CA PRO A 189 5.40 1.78 15.57
C PRO A 189 4.88 0.33 15.62
N GLN A 190 4.20 -0.02 16.70
CA GLN A 190 3.41 -1.25 16.73
C GLN A 190 2.21 -1.12 15.80
N LEU A 191 1.92 -2.17 15.02
CA LEU A 191 0.73 -2.22 14.19
C LEU A 191 -0.48 -2.43 15.10
N SER A 192 -1.26 -1.38 15.34
CA SER A 192 -2.48 -1.46 16.15
C SER A 192 -3.71 -1.90 15.34
N GLN A 193 -3.71 -1.69 14.02
CA GLN A 193 -4.81 -2.04 13.11
C GLN A 193 -4.30 -2.26 11.67
N GLN A 194 -5.07 -2.98 10.84
CA GLN A 194 -4.76 -3.18 9.42
C GLN A 194 -4.89 -1.87 8.64
N VAL A 195 -3.81 -1.44 7.98
CA VAL A 195 -3.76 -0.21 7.17
C VAL A 195 -3.83 -0.57 5.68
N ARG A 196 -4.93 -0.22 5.00
CA ARG A 196 -5.16 -0.46 3.56
C ARG A 196 -5.12 0.80 2.72
N ALA A 197 -3.96 1.13 2.14
CA ALA A 197 -3.83 2.40 1.41
C ALA A 197 -3.23 2.32 0.02
N VAL A 198 -2.29 1.42 -0.24
CA VAL A 198 -1.65 1.33 -1.56
C VAL A 198 -2.37 0.29 -2.42
N ARG A 199 -2.95 0.73 -3.54
CA ARG A 199 -3.63 -0.14 -4.52
C ARG A 199 -2.77 -0.47 -5.73
N VAL A 200 -1.83 0.42 -6.06
CA VAL A 200 -0.97 0.32 -7.22
C VAL A 200 0.47 0.59 -6.80
N MET A 201 1.36 -0.31 -7.18
CA MET A 201 2.80 -0.16 -7.01
C MET A 201 3.48 -0.11 -8.36
N ILE A 202 4.02 1.05 -8.69
CA ILE A 202 4.82 1.29 -9.89
C ILE A 202 6.29 1.15 -9.52
N ILE A 203 7.00 0.25 -10.19
CA ILE A 203 8.39 -0.07 -9.91
C ILE A 203 9.26 0.42 -11.08
N LEU A 204 10.17 1.33 -10.77
CA LEU A 204 11.16 1.88 -11.70
C LEU A 204 12.38 0.97 -11.74
N ALA A 205 12.62 0.37 -12.90
CA ALA A 205 13.82 -0.38 -13.21
C ALA A 205 14.74 0.46 -14.11
N ASP A 206 16.04 0.34 -13.93
CA ASP A 206 17.04 1.02 -14.79
C ASP A 206 17.34 0.22 -16.07
N SER A 207 16.95 -1.06 -16.11
CA SER A 207 17.21 -1.94 -17.25
C SER A 207 16.16 -3.03 -17.40
N SER A 208 16.06 -3.60 -18.59
CA SER A 208 15.20 -4.74 -18.89
C SER A 208 15.50 -5.96 -18.02
N THR A 209 16.78 -6.20 -17.69
CA THR A 209 17.23 -7.26 -16.78
C THR A 209 16.69 -7.07 -15.37
N GLN A 210 16.78 -5.86 -14.81
CA GLN A 210 16.17 -5.54 -13.52
C GLN A 210 14.65 -5.69 -13.59
N GLY A 211 14.02 -5.21 -14.65
CA GLY A 211 12.57 -5.36 -14.86
C GLY A 211 12.11 -6.82 -14.91
N ARG A 212 12.91 -7.72 -15.50
CA ARG A 212 12.65 -9.17 -15.45
C ARG A 212 12.70 -9.71 -14.02
N LYS A 213 13.76 -9.41 -13.27
CA LYS A 213 13.90 -9.84 -11.86
C LYS A 213 12.74 -9.36 -10.98
N VAL A 214 12.31 -8.12 -11.17
CA VAL A 214 11.15 -7.56 -10.45
C VAL A 214 9.87 -8.33 -10.78
N ARG A 215 9.62 -8.63 -12.07
CA ARG A 215 8.46 -9.44 -12.48
C ARG A 215 8.49 -10.84 -11.89
N ASP A 216 9.65 -11.48 -11.85
CA ASP A 216 9.81 -12.80 -11.25
C ASP A 216 9.52 -12.75 -9.75
N TRP A 217 10.00 -11.72 -9.05
CA TRP A 217 9.63 -11.49 -7.65
C TRP A 217 8.13 -11.26 -7.45
N ILE A 218 7.48 -10.44 -8.28
CA ILE A 218 6.02 -10.21 -8.19
C ILE A 218 5.26 -11.53 -8.35
N LYS A 219 5.66 -12.37 -9.31
CA LYS A 219 5.06 -13.70 -9.50
C LYS A 219 5.23 -14.61 -8.29
N SER A 220 6.34 -14.50 -7.56
CA SER A 220 6.58 -15.26 -6.33
C SER A 220 5.79 -14.75 -5.12
N GLU A 221 5.30 -13.49 -5.14
CA GLU A 221 4.50 -12.89 -4.07
C GLU A 221 3.00 -13.04 -4.35
N ASP A 222 2.48 -14.26 -4.23
CA ASP A 222 1.07 -14.59 -4.46
C ASP A 222 0.11 -13.71 -3.64
N PHE A 223 0.44 -13.43 -2.38
CA PHE A 223 -0.39 -12.57 -1.53
C PHE A 223 -0.51 -11.15 -2.07
N LEU A 224 0.63 -10.50 -2.39
CA LEU A 224 0.62 -9.10 -2.82
C LEU A 224 -0.03 -8.93 -4.19
N SER A 225 0.16 -9.88 -5.11
CA SER A 225 -0.40 -9.81 -6.46
C SER A 225 -1.93 -9.91 -6.49
N LYS A 226 -2.54 -10.54 -5.47
CA LYS A 226 -4.00 -10.61 -5.29
C LYS A 226 -4.62 -9.31 -4.76
N ILE A 227 -3.87 -8.52 -4.00
CA ILE A 227 -4.40 -7.33 -3.32
C ILE A 227 -3.99 -6.01 -3.99
N MET A 228 -2.94 -6.02 -4.80
CA MET A 228 -2.30 -4.82 -5.34
C MET A 228 -1.93 -5.03 -6.80
N GLN A 229 -2.12 -3.97 -7.59
CA GLN A 229 -1.68 -3.96 -8.97
C GLN A 229 -0.21 -3.55 -9.05
N PHE A 230 0.57 -4.28 -9.83
CA PHE A 230 1.95 -3.93 -10.11
C PHE A 230 2.10 -3.40 -11.53
N ARG A 231 2.96 -2.39 -11.70
CA ARG A 231 3.48 -1.94 -13.00
C ARG A 231 4.99 -1.84 -12.91
N VAL A 232 5.68 -2.38 -13.90
CA VAL A 232 7.14 -2.31 -13.98
C VAL A 232 7.50 -1.43 -15.17
N ILE A 233 8.16 -0.32 -14.91
CA ILE A 233 8.56 0.67 -15.90
C ILE A 233 10.08 0.66 -15.99
N VAL A 234 10.61 0.44 -17.19
CA VAL A 234 12.05 0.55 -17.46
C VAL A 234 12.44 1.96 -17.92
N ASP A 235 11.51 2.62 -18.61
CA ASP A 235 11.69 3.96 -19.16
C ASP A 235 10.81 4.97 -18.43
N VAL A 236 11.45 5.86 -17.68
CA VAL A 236 10.78 6.84 -16.80
C VAL A 236 9.92 7.83 -17.58
N ASP A 237 10.19 8.04 -18.87
CA ASP A 237 9.41 8.97 -19.70
C ASP A 237 7.96 8.50 -19.85
N ASN A 238 7.71 7.20 -19.71
CA ASN A 238 6.35 6.62 -19.73
C ASN A 238 5.60 6.76 -18.39
N LEU A 239 6.26 7.22 -17.32
CA LEU A 239 5.67 7.27 -15.98
C LEU A 239 4.42 8.15 -15.93
N GLY A 240 4.43 9.31 -16.59
CA GLY A 240 3.27 10.21 -16.61
C GLY A 240 2.05 9.63 -17.33
N SER A 241 2.26 8.77 -18.35
CA SER A 241 1.16 8.06 -19.00
C SER A 241 0.57 7.00 -18.07
N VAL A 242 1.44 6.19 -17.44
CA VAL A 242 1.00 5.13 -16.52
C VAL A 242 0.28 5.71 -15.31
N LEU A 243 0.76 6.82 -14.74
CA LEU A 243 0.11 7.47 -13.61
C LEU A 243 -1.32 7.93 -13.93
N ARG A 244 -1.59 8.41 -15.15
CA ARG A 244 -2.93 8.82 -15.60
C ARG A 244 -3.93 7.67 -15.71
N GLU A 245 -3.46 6.42 -15.79
CA GLU A 245 -4.37 5.26 -15.80
C GLU A 245 -4.96 4.97 -14.41
N PHE A 246 -4.34 5.49 -13.34
CA PHE A 246 -4.67 5.12 -11.95
C PHE A 246 -5.15 6.28 -11.07
N LEU A 247 -5.13 7.50 -11.58
CA LEU A 247 -5.47 8.74 -10.89
C LEU A 247 -6.67 9.39 -11.56
#